data_AF-A0A349KMP5-F1
#
_entry.id   AF-A0A349KMP5-F1
#
_cell.length_a   1.000
_cell.length_b   1.000
_cell.length_c   1.000
_cell.angle_alpha   90.00
_cell.angle_beta   90.00
_cell.angle_gamma   90.00
#
_symmetry.space_group_name_H-M   'P 1'
#
loop_
_entity.id
_entity.type
_entity.pdbx_description
1 polymer ?
#
loop_
_entity_poly.entity_id
_entity_poly.type
_entity_poly.pdbx_seq_one_letter_code
_entity_poly.pdbx_strand_id
1 'polypeptide(L)'
;MNWTSIWFSRKEDAMNDVEWQARVDTAALYRLIALEGWDDLVGTHVSSRIPGDEHRFLLNPYGMLFEEITASSLLTIDLDGNQLTTSHYKFNRAGFTIHSAVHMNRDDAMFVIHLHTDYGVAVSCQE
;
A
#
# COMPACT_ATOMS: atom_id res chain seq x y z
N MET A 1 -22.82 -4.76 -16.99
CA MET A 1 -22.22 -3.68 -16.16
C MET A 1 -20.95 -4.24 -15.56
N ASN A 2 -19.80 -3.65 -15.89
CA ASN A 2 -18.49 -4.13 -15.46
C ASN A 2 -18.12 -3.45 -14.13
N TRP A 3 -18.24 -4.17 -13.02
CA TRP A 3 -18.05 -3.62 -11.67
C TRP A 3 -16.60 -3.19 -11.38
N THR A 4 -15.62 -3.64 -12.19
CA THR A 4 -14.21 -3.27 -12.02
C THR A 4 -13.91 -1.86 -12.53
N SER A 5 -14.64 -1.34 -13.52
CA SER A 5 -14.26 -0.08 -14.18
C SER A 5 -14.52 1.19 -13.35
N ILE A 6 -15.38 1.12 -12.32
CA ILE A 6 -15.74 2.28 -11.49
C ILE A 6 -14.70 2.49 -10.36
N TRP A 7 -14.11 1.42 -9.85
CA TRP A 7 -13.14 1.46 -8.74
C TRP A 7 -11.67 1.41 -9.21
N PHE A 8 -11.44 0.98 -10.45
CA PHE A 8 -10.11 0.79 -11.05
C PHE A 8 -9.98 1.57 -12.35
N SER A 9 -10.32 2.87 -12.34
CA SER A 9 -10.04 3.73 -13.50
C SER A 9 -8.57 4.13 -13.50
N ARG A 10 -7.79 3.63 -14.46
CA ARG A 10 -6.38 3.98 -14.63
C ARG A 10 -6.27 5.48 -14.89
N LYS A 11 -5.68 6.22 -13.94
CA LYS A 11 -5.60 7.69 -14.01
C LYS A 11 -4.51 8.22 -14.95
N GLU A 12 -3.53 7.39 -15.30
CA GLU A 12 -2.37 7.80 -16.11
C GLU A 12 -2.22 6.89 -17.33
N ASP A 13 -2.33 7.48 -18.53
CA ASP A 13 -2.09 6.80 -19.81
C ASP A 13 -0.63 6.27 -19.93
N ALA A 14 0.29 6.80 -19.12
CA ALA A 14 1.71 6.43 -19.12
C ALA A 14 2.06 5.24 -18.21
N MET A 15 1.14 4.77 -17.36
CA MET A 15 1.42 3.62 -16.48
C MET A 15 1.58 2.34 -17.30
N ASN A 16 2.45 1.40 -16.94
CA ASN A 16 2.49 0.12 -17.64
C ASN A 16 1.54 -0.89 -16.98
N ASP A 17 1.25 -2.00 -17.66
CA ASP A 17 0.31 -3.02 -17.15
C ASP A 17 0.83 -3.72 -15.89
N VAL A 18 2.15 -3.81 -15.71
CA VAL A 18 2.79 -4.41 -14.54
C VAL A 18 2.53 -3.57 -13.29
N GLU A 19 2.79 -2.27 -13.36
CA GLU A 19 2.49 -1.33 -12.27
C GLU A 19 0.99 -1.29 -12.00
N TRP A 20 0.17 -1.28 -13.06
CA TRP A 20 -1.27 -1.26 -12.90
C TRP A 20 -1.80 -2.50 -12.17
N GLN A 21 -1.32 -3.69 -12.51
CA GLN A 21 -1.70 -4.92 -11.82
C GLN A 21 -1.25 -4.88 -10.35
N ALA A 22 -0.02 -4.44 -10.07
CA ALA A 22 0.47 -4.28 -8.70
C ALA A 22 -0.43 -3.35 -7.88
N ARG A 23 -0.93 -2.26 -8.47
CA ARG A 23 -1.89 -1.34 -7.81
C ARG A 23 -3.24 -1.99 -7.56
N VAL A 24 -3.76 -2.76 -8.49
CA VAL A 24 -5.02 -3.51 -8.31
C VAL A 24 -4.89 -4.50 -7.16
N ASP A 25 -3.83 -5.29 -7.15
CA ASP A 25 -3.58 -6.31 -6.10
C ASP A 25 -3.39 -5.65 -4.73
N THR A 26 -2.64 -4.55 -4.68
CA THR A 26 -2.41 -3.79 -3.45
C THR A 26 -3.72 -3.20 -2.92
N ALA A 27 -4.54 -2.58 -3.79
CA ALA A 27 -5.83 -2.05 -3.40
C ALA A 27 -6.78 -3.16 -2.92
N ALA A 28 -6.79 -4.31 -3.60
CA ALA A 28 -7.57 -5.46 -3.16
C ALA A 28 -7.15 -5.94 -1.77
N LEU A 29 -5.84 -5.99 -1.47
CA LEU A 29 -5.33 -6.33 -0.15
C LEU A 29 -5.79 -5.35 0.93
N TYR A 30 -5.74 -4.04 0.68
CA TYR A 30 -6.30 -3.05 1.61
C TYR A 30 -7.79 -3.30 1.90
N ARG A 31 -8.59 -3.60 0.85
CA ARG A 31 -10.02 -3.88 1.00
C ARG A 31 -10.29 -5.18 1.76
N LEU A 32 -9.47 -6.21 1.57
CA LEU A 32 -9.57 -7.45 2.32
C LEU A 32 -9.24 -7.22 3.80
N ILE A 33 -8.21 -6.44 4.12
CA ILE A 33 -7.86 -6.10 5.51
C ILE A 33 -9.01 -5.35 6.19
N ALA A 34 -9.62 -4.36 5.50
CA ALA A 34 -10.78 -3.65 6.01
C ALA A 34 -12.00 -4.58 6.21
N LEU A 35 -12.23 -5.51 5.26
CA LEU A 35 -13.33 -6.48 5.36
C LEU A 35 -13.18 -7.39 6.59
N GLU A 36 -11.95 -7.77 6.93
CA GLU A 36 -11.64 -8.58 8.11
C GLU A 36 -11.58 -7.75 9.42
N GLY A 37 -11.74 -6.42 9.34
CA GLY A 37 -11.66 -5.53 10.49
C GLY A 37 -10.27 -5.49 11.13
N TRP A 38 -9.22 -5.62 10.32
CA TRP A 38 -7.83 -5.66 10.79
C TRP A 38 -7.12 -4.31 10.71
N ASP A 39 -7.79 -3.30 10.16
CA ASP A 39 -7.33 -1.92 10.13
C ASP A 39 -7.55 -1.22 11.48
N ASP A 40 -6.73 -0.21 11.74
CA ASP A 40 -6.83 0.68 12.90
C ASP A 40 -6.82 2.12 12.39
N LEU A 41 -8.00 2.59 11.97
CA LEU A 41 -8.23 3.90 11.37
C LEU A 41 -7.16 4.24 10.32
N VAL A 42 -6.27 5.19 10.62
CA VAL A 42 -5.19 5.68 9.74
C VAL A 42 -3.80 5.25 10.23
N GLY A 43 -3.73 4.43 11.28
CA GLY A 43 -2.52 4.03 11.98
C GLY A 43 -1.75 2.88 11.33
N THR A 44 -2.40 2.10 10.47
CA THR A 44 -1.80 0.93 9.81
C THR A 44 -1.36 1.23 8.37
N HIS A 45 -0.50 0.36 7.82
CA HIS A 45 0.01 0.55 6.47
C HIS A 45 0.46 -0.77 5.82
N VAL A 46 0.23 -0.84 4.51
CA VAL A 46 0.70 -1.91 3.63
C VAL A 46 1.62 -1.26 2.60
N SER A 47 2.61 -2.02 2.12
CA SER A 47 3.34 -1.62 0.93
C SER A 47 3.53 -2.81 0.01
N SER A 48 3.56 -2.55 -1.29
CA SER A 48 3.99 -3.54 -2.27
C SER A 48 5.12 -3.00 -3.14
N ARG A 49 5.98 -3.90 -3.60
CA ARG A 49 6.98 -3.59 -4.62
C ARG A 49 6.32 -3.61 -6.00
N ILE A 50 6.58 -2.59 -6.81
CA ILE A 50 6.24 -2.62 -8.23
C ILE A 50 7.29 -3.52 -8.92
N PRO A 51 6.89 -4.62 -9.60
CA PRO A 51 7.85 -5.46 -10.30
C PRO A 51 8.60 -4.68 -11.39
N GLY A 52 9.92 -4.82 -11.43
CA GLY A 52 10.81 -4.13 -12.37
C GLY A 52 12.19 -3.86 -11.76
N ASP A 53 13.08 -3.25 -12.54
CA ASP A 53 14.46 -2.94 -12.12
C ASP A 53 14.53 -1.73 -11.18
N GLU A 54 13.48 -0.90 -11.16
CA GLU A 54 13.39 0.27 -10.31
C GLU A 54 12.81 -0.11 -8.95
N HIS A 55 13.53 0.22 -7.87
CA HIS A 55 13.03 0.02 -6.50
C HIS A 55 11.93 1.03 -6.16
N ARG A 56 10.72 0.79 -6.66
CA ARG A 56 9.52 1.58 -6.41
C ARG A 56 8.47 0.79 -5.63
N PHE A 57 7.77 1.47 -4.75
CA PHE A 57 6.81 0.88 -3.81
C PHE A 57 5.48 1.61 -3.86
N LEU A 58 4.39 0.87 -3.68
CA LEU A 58 3.03 1.41 -3.55
C LEU A 58 2.64 1.50 -2.08
N LEU A 59 2.07 2.62 -1.66
CA LEU A 59 1.55 2.84 -0.31
C LEU A 59 0.20 3.58 -0.34
N ASN A 60 -0.59 3.45 0.74
CA ASN A 60 -1.81 4.23 0.89
C ASN A 60 -1.53 5.73 1.09
N PRO A 61 -2.41 6.59 0.55
CA PRO A 61 -2.55 7.96 1.01
C PRO A 61 -2.82 8.02 2.51
N TYR A 62 -2.05 8.83 3.22
CA TYR A 62 -2.29 9.10 4.63
C TYR A 62 -3.59 9.90 4.79
N GLY A 63 -4.44 9.45 5.71
CA GLY A 63 -5.75 10.05 5.98
C GLY A 63 -6.94 9.38 5.28
N MET A 64 -6.70 8.41 4.39
CA MET A 64 -7.76 7.56 3.84
C MET A 64 -7.94 6.30 4.68
N LEU A 65 -9.19 5.86 4.86
CA LEU A 65 -9.50 4.56 5.43
C LEU A 65 -9.17 3.44 4.44
N PHE A 66 -8.90 2.24 4.94
CA PHE A 66 -8.54 1.10 4.09
C PHE A 66 -9.68 0.71 3.14
N GLU A 67 -10.94 0.87 3.58
CA GLU A 67 -12.14 0.69 2.76
C GLU A 67 -12.33 1.76 1.66
N GLU A 68 -11.52 2.82 1.63
CA GLU A 68 -11.58 3.86 0.60
C GLU A 68 -10.50 3.66 -0.48
N ILE A 69 -9.50 2.82 -0.21
CA ILE A 69 -8.34 2.66 -1.09
C ILE A 69 -8.76 2.10 -2.46
N THR A 70 -8.20 2.66 -3.53
CA THR A 70 -8.37 2.19 -4.92
C THR A 70 -7.00 2.06 -5.56
N ALA A 71 -6.87 1.31 -6.66
CA ALA A 71 -5.59 1.22 -7.38
C ALA A 71 -5.04 2.61 -7.74
N SER A 72 -5.94 3.52 -8.09
CA SER A 72 -5.63 4.88 -8.54
C SER A 72 -5.46 5.90 -7.43
N SER A 73 -5.73 5.54 -6.17
CA SER A 73 -5.41 6.38 -5.02
C SER A 73 -4.02 6.11 -4.47
N LEU A 74 -3.46 4.91 -4.70
CA LEU A 74 -2.13 4.53 -4.22
C LEU A 74 -1.03 5.49 -4.68
N LEU A 75 -0.06 5.72 -3.81
CA LEU A 75 1.10 6.57 -4.06
C LEU A 75 2.32 5.70 -4.38
N THR A 76 3.09 6.10 -5.39
CA THR A 76 4.39 5.49 -5.71
C THR A 76 5.50 6.24 -4.97
N ILE A 77 6.30 5.50 -4.22
CA ILE A 77 7.44 5.98 -3.44
C ILE A 77 8.72 5.31 -3.97
N ASP A 78 9.82 6.05 -4.09
CA ASP A 78 11.13 5.47 -4.42
C ASP A 78 11.86 4.93 -3.17
N LEU A 79 13.02 4.32 -3.39
CA LEU A 79 13.87 3.76 -2.34
C LEU A 79 14.32 4.80 -1.31
N ASP A 80 14.50 6.05 -1.73
CA ASP A 80 14.95 7.17 -0.90
C ASP A 80 13.80 7.81 -0.10
N GLY A 81 12.57 7.31 -0.25
CA GLY A 81 11.40 7.84 0.44
C GLY A 81 10.84 9.12 -0.18
N ASN A 82 11.07 9.34 -1.48
CA ASN A 82 10.43 10.40 -2.25
C ASN A 82 9.14 9.90 -2.88
N GLN A 83 8.09 10.71 -2.78
CA GLN A 83 6.82 10.45 -3.45
C GLN A 83 6.92 10.86 -4.92
N LEU A 84 6.76 9.89 -5.82
CA LEU A 84 6.76 10.09 -7.27
C LEU A 84 5.37 10.43 -7.82
N THR A 85 4.31 9.90 -7.21
CA THR A 85 2.93 10.19 -7.63
C THR A 85 2.53 11.63 -7.26
N THR A 86 2.06 12.39 -8.25
CA THR A 86 1.48 13.72 -8.00
C THR A 86 0.11 13.57 -7.35
N SER A 87 -0.02 13.97 -6.09
CA SER A 87 -1.26 13.86 -5.31
C SER A 87 -1.31 14.96 -4.25
N HIS A 88 -2.52 15.38 -3.89
CA HIS A 88 -2.76 16.24 -2.73
C HIS A 88 -2.47 15.51 -1.41
N TYR A 89 -2.55 14.18 -1.42
CA TYR A 89 -2.19 13.34 -0.29
C TYR A 89 -0.68 13.14 -0.19
N LYS A 90 -0.23 12.94 1.05
CA LYS A 90 1.10 12.44 1.40
C LYS A 90 0.99 11.02 1.93
N PHE A 91 2.12 10.37 2.14
CA PHE A 91 2.19 9.08 2.83
C PHE A 91 2.78 9.26 4.24
N ASN A 92 2.56 8.28 5.12
CA ASN A 92 3.17 8.27 6.44
C ASN A 92 4.65 7.86 6.32
N ARG A 93 5.57 8.83 6.45
CA ARG A 93 7.02 8.60 6.38
C ARG A 93 7.54 7.66 7.47
N ALA A 94 7.01 7.77 8.69
CA ALA A 94 7.41 6.90 9.79
C ALA A 94 7.01 5.45 9.49
N GLY A 95 5.79 5.24 8.98
CA GLY A 95 5.32 3.92 8.57
C GLY A 95 6.15 3.32 7.43
N PHE A 96 6.53 4.14 6.44
CA PHE A 96 7.38 3.66 5.34
C PHE A 96 8.80 3.27 5.78
N THR A 97 9.32 3.83 6.88
CA THR A 97 10.68 3.53 7.36
C THR A 97 10.85 2.04 7.68
N ILE A 98 9.83 1.40 8.27
CA ILE A 98 9.87 -0.04 8.57
C ILE A 98 9.76 -0.86 7.28
N HIS A 99 8.90 -0.43 6.35
CA HIS A 99 8.65 -1.14 5.10
C HIS A 99 9.87 -1.09 4.17
N SER A 100 10.51 0.07 4.03
CA SER A 100 11.71 0.22 3.20
C SER A 100 12.85 -0.65 3.72
N ALA A 101 13.03 -0.74 5.05
CA ALA A 101 14.03 -1.61 5.64
C ALA A 101 13.84 -3.09 5.26
N VAL A 102 12.59 -3.59 5.27
CA VAL A 102 12.29 -4.96 4.84
C VAL A 102 12.56 -5.13 3.35
N HIS A 103 12.01 -4.25 2.52
CA HIS A 103 12.17 -4.31 1.06
C HIS A 103 13.63 -4.25 0.61
N MET A 104 14.45 -3.42 1.24
CA MET A 104 15.88 -3.27 0.94
C MET A 104 16.70 -4.53 1.25
N ASN A 105 16.21 -5.39 2.14
CA ASN A 105 16.93 -6.59 2.58
C ASN A 105 16.30 -7.89 2.07
N ARG A 106 15.14 -7.80 1.40
CA ARG A 106 14.37 -8.94 0.90
C ARG A 106 13.73 -8.61 -0.44
N ASP A 107 14.44 -8.92 -1.51
CA ASP A 107 13.93 -8.73 -2.88
C ASP A 107 12.71 -9.61 -3.18
N ASP A 108 12.55 -10.73 -2.49
CA ASP A 108 11.41 -11.63 -2.59
C ASP A 108 10.18 -11.18 -1.76
N ALA A 109 10.32 -10.15 -0.91
CA ALA A 109 9.21 -9.57 -0.17
C ALA A 109 8.39 -8.62 -1.06
N MET A 110 7.48 -9.17 -1.87
CA MET A 110 6.65 -8.37 -2.78
C MET A 110 5.60 -7.51 -2.04
N PHE A 111 5.16 -7.96 -0.87
CA PHE A 111 4.22 -7.25 -0.01
C PHE A 111 4.73 -7.26 1.43
N VAL A 112 4.59 -6.13 2.12
CA VAL A 112 4.88 -5.98 3.54
C VAL A 112 3.63 -5.38 4.19
N ILE A 113 3.15 -6.02 5.26
CA ILE A 113 1.90 -5.70 5.94
C ILE A 113 2.21 -5.41 7.40
N HIS A 114 1.76 -4.26 7.89
CA HIS A 114 1.85 -3.87 9.29
C HIS A 114 0.45 -3.51 9.81
N LEU A 115 0.01 -4.20 10.86
CA LEU A 115 -1.35 -4.12 11.41
C LEU A 115 -1.31 -3.93 12.92
N HIS A 116 -2.36 -3.33 13.46
CA HIS A 116 -2.59 -3.14 14.88
C HIS A 116 -3.84 -3.89 15.36
N THR A 117 -3.99 -5.15 14.95
CA THR A 117 -5.15 -5.94 15.39
C THR A 117 -5.11 -6.16 16.91
N ASP A 118 -6.27 -6.17 17.57
CA ASP A 118 -6.37 -6.38 19.03
C ASP A 118 -5.58 -7.61 19.48
N TYR A 119 -5.75 -8.74 18.76
CA TYR A 119 -5.05 -9.99 19.05
C TYR A 119 -3.55 -9.90 18.79
N GLY A 120 -3.14 -9.22 17.70
CA GLY A 120 -1.72 -9.04 17.36
C GLY A 120 -0.99 -8.22 18.41
N VAL A 121 -1.59 -7.10 18.83
CA VAL A 121 -1.06 -6.25 19.89
C VAL A 121 -1.01 -7.01 21.21
N ALA A 122 -2.09 -7.71 21.59
CA ALA A 122 -2.15 -8.48 22.83
C ALA A 122 -1.04 -9.54 22.94
N VAL A 123 -0.72 -10.25 21.85
CA VAL A 123 0.39 -11.21 21.82
C VAL A 123 1.75 -10.50 21.86
N SER A 124 1.90 -9.37 21.16
CA SER A 124 3.18 -8.63 21.09
C SER A 124 3.65 -8.06 22.44
N CYS A 125 2.75 -7.91 23.40
CA CYS A 125 3.03 -7.35 24.73
C CYS A 125 3.16 -8.42 25.84
N GLN A 126 3.35 -9.69 25.47
CA GLN A 126 3.61 -10.79 26.43
C GLN A 126 5.11 -10.85 26.80
N GLU A 127 5.40 -11.27 28.03
CA GLU A 127 6.77 -11.45 28.57
C GLU A 127 7.38 -12.82 28.23
#